data_AF-A0A838EIK9-F1
#
_entry.id   AF-A0A838EIK9-F1
#
_cell.length_a   1.000
_cell.length_b   1.000
_cell.length_c   1.000
_cell.angle_alpha   90.00
_cell.angle_beta   90.00
_cell.angle_gamma   90.00
#
_symmetry.space_group_name_H-M   'P 1'
#
loop_
_entity.id
_entity.type
_entity.pdbx_description
1 polymer ?
#
loop_
_entity_poly.entity_id
_entity_poly.type
_entity_poly.pdbx_seq_one_letter_code
_entity_poly.pdbx_strand_id
1 'polypeptide(L)' 'MYQRSEVKRLREQIATECQAMNQALYGFASGAAAHNFIVARLQRVDICWHQLEVHVGEQEATRILCELYDEAMH' A
#
# COMPACT_ATOMS: atom_id res chain seq x y z
N MET A 1 -8.20 13.04 -19.44
CA MET A 1 -7.71 13.35 -18.07
C MET A 1 -7.77 12.10 -17.18
N TYR A 2 -7.07 11.01 -17.53
CA TYR A 2 -7.16 9.72 -16.82
C TYR A 2 -6.07 9.51 -15.75
N GLN A 3 -4.94 10.23 -15.83
CA GLN A 3 -3.84 10.11 -14.86
C GLN A 3 -4.26 10.45 -13.42
N ARG A 4 -5.08 11.50 -13.22
CA ARG A 4 -5.44 11.94 -11.86
C ARG A 4 -6.42 10.99 -11.17
N SER A 5 -7.32 10.36 -11.92
CA SER A 5 -8.23 9.35 -11.35
C SER A 5 -7.50 8.06 -11.03
N GLU A 6 -6.55 7.64 -11.88
CA GLU A 6 -5.80 6.42 -11.67
C GLU A 6 -4.82 6.54 -10.50
N VAL A 7 -4.11 7.66 -10.40
CA VAL A 7 -3.27 7.97 -9.24
C VAL A 7 -4.10 7.99 -7.95
N LYS A 8 -5.33 8.55 -7.99
CA LYS A 8 -6.22 8.54 -6.82
C LYS A 8 -6.62 7.11 -6.43
N ARG A 9 -7.00 6.28 -7.41
CA ARG A 9 -7.36 4.87 -7.20
C ARG A 9 -6.19 4.08 -6.61
N LEU A 10 -4.99 4.25 -7.15
CA LEU A 10 -3.78 3.58 -6.66
C LEU A 10 -3.42 3.99 -5.23
N ARG A 11 -3.57 5.28 -4.89
CA ARG A 11 -3.39 5.77 -3.51
C ARG A 11 -4.37 5.13 -2.54
N GLU A 12 -5.65 5.08 -2.88
CA GLU A 12 -6.68 4.45 -2.04
C GLU A 12 -6.41 2.95 -1.85
N GLN A 13 -5.91 2.27 -2.89
CA GLN A 13 -5.50 0.86 -2.80
C GLN A 13 -4.31 0.66 -1.88
N ILE A 14 -3.23 1.43 -2.05
CA ILE A 14 -2.05 1.36 -1.18
C ILE A 14 -2.45 1.60 0.29
N ALA A 15 -3.23 2.63 0.57
CA ALA A 15 -3.71 2.94 1.91
C ALA A 15 -4.47 1.75 2.54
N THR A 16 -5.38 1.14 1.78
CA THR A 16 -6.19 0.00 2.23
C THR A 16 -5.31 -1.22 2.56
N GLU A 17 -4.34 -1.51 1.70
CA GLU A 17 -3.43 -2.65 1.88
C GLU A 17 -2.50 -2.43 3.09
N CYS A 18 -2.00 -1.20 3.30
CA CYS A 18 -1.22 -0.82 4.48
C CYS A 18 -2.03 -0.93 5.79
N GLN A 19 -3.30 -0.47 5.79
CA GLN A 19 -4.19 -0.62 6.94
C GLN A 19 -4.47 -2.09 7.26
N ALA A 20 -4.71 -2.91 6.24
CA ALA A 20 -4.91 -4.36 6.43
C ALA A 20 -3.66 -5.03 7.00
N MET A 21 -2.46 -4.61 6.60
CA MET A 21 -1.20 -5.08 7.19
C MET A 21 -1.08 -4.70 8.67
N ASN A 22 -1.36 -3.44 9.03
CA ASN A 22 -1.36 -2.98 10.41
C ASN A 22 -2.31 -3.84 11.27
N GLN A 23 -3.55 -4.03 10.80
CA GLN A 23 -4.52 -4.88 11.47
C GLN A 23 -4.10 -6.35 11.57
N ALA A 24 -3.35 -6.88 10.59
CA ALA A 24 -2.83 -8.23 10.66
C ALA A 24 -1.65 -8.37 11.64
N LEU A 25 -0.87 -7.30 11.84
CA LEU A 25 0.22 -7.24 12.80
C LEU A 25 -0.28 -7.14 14.25
N TYR A 26 -1.31 -6.33 14.49
CA TYR A 26 -1.82 -6.04 15.84
C TYR A 26 -3.15 -6.72 16.18
N GLY A 27 -3.83 -7.32 15.20
CA GLY A 27 -5.13 -7.98 15.35
C GLY A 27 -5.05 -9.49 15.51
N PHE A 28 -6.18 -10.17 15.30
CA PHE A 28 -6.40 -11.59 15.67
C PHE A 28 -5.60 -12.63 14.86
N ALA A 29 -4.78 -12.22 13.90
CA ALA A 29 -3.93 -13.14 13.16
C ALA A 29 -2.65 -13.40 13.97
N SER A 30 -2.37 -14.66 14.31
CA SER A 30 -1.14 -15.04 15.03
C SER A 30 -0.25 -15.96 14.19
N GLY A 31 1.07 -15.81 14.35
CA GLY A 31 2.07 -16.66 13.72
C GLY A 31 2.10 -16.59 12.19
N ALA A 32 2.21 -17.75 11.55
CA ALA A 32 2.41 -17.85 10.09
C ALA A 32 1.22 -17.33 9.26
N ALA A 33 0.01 -17.31 9.82
CA ALA A 33 -1.18 -16.78 9.13
C ALA A 33 -1.10 -15.26 8.95
N ALA A 34 -0.63 -14.54 9.97
CA ALA A 34 -0.37 -13.10 9.89
C ALA A 34 0.74 -12.82 8.87
N HIS A 35 1.83 -13.59 8.90
CA HIS A 35 2.95 -13.42 7.99
C HIS A 35 2.55 -13.61 6.52
N ASN A 36 1.85 -14.70 6.19
CA ASN A 36 1.39 -14.96 4.83
C ASN A 36 0.40 -13.89 4.33
N PHE A 37 -0.46 -13.40 5.23
CA PHE A 37 -1.37 -12.31 4.91
C PHE A 37 -0.59 -11.02 4.61
N ILE A 38 0.33 -10.63 5.48
CA ILE A 38 1.16 -9.43 5.31
C ILE A 38 1.97 -9.48 4.01
N VAL A 39 2.58 -10.63 3.70
CA VAL A 39 3.34 -10.82 2.45
C VAL A 39 2.46 -10.62 1.22
N ALA A 40 1.24 -11.18 1.20
CA ALA A 40 0.32 -11.00 0.09
C ALA A 40 -0.12 -9.54 -0.09
N ARG A 41 -0.25 -8.78 1.01
CA ARG A 41 -0.57 -7.35 0.99
C ARG A 41 0.60 -6.50 0.50
N LEU A 42 1.82 -6.81 0.94
CA LEU A 42 3.05 -6.20 0.43
C LEU A 42 3.22 -6.36 -1.08
N GLN A 43 2.94 -7.54 -1.62
CA GLN A 43 2.98 -7.77 -3.08
C GLN A 43 1.97 -6.88 -3.83
N ARG A 44 0.80 -6.62 -3.25
CA ARG A 44 -0.20 -5.73 -3.86
C ARG A 44 0.23 -4.27 -3.80
N VAL A 45 0.83 -3.85 -2.68
CA VAL A 45 1.43 -2.52 -2.54
C VAL A 45 2.53 -2.32 -3.58
N ASP A 46 3.39 -3.31 -3.79
CA ASP A 46 4.48 -3.28 -4.77
C ASP A 46 3.96 -3.09 -6.21
N ILE A 47 2.93 -3.86 -6.60
CA ILE A 47 2.26 -3.72 -7.90
C ILE A 47 1.65 -2.32 -8.06
N CYS A 48 0.98 -1.80 -7.03
CA CYS A 48 0.37 -0.48 -7.08
C CYS A 48 1.44 0.63 -7.14
N TRP A 49 2.55 0.46 -6.44
CA TRP A 49 3.67 1.40 -6.44
C TRP A 49 4.33 1.48 -7.83
N HIS A 50 4.60 0.35 -8.47
CA HIS A 50 5.10 0.33 -9.84
C HIS A 50 4.13 0.97 -10.85
N GLN A 51 2.82 0.79 -10.67
CA GLN A 51 1.83 1.49 -11.51
C GLN A 51 1.81 2.99 -11.23
N LEU A 52 2.00 3.40 -9.97
CA LEU A 52 2.08 4.79 -9.57
C LEU A 52 3.33 5.47 -10.15
N GLU A 53 4.48 4.79 -10.11
CA GLU A 53 5.75 5.21 -10.69
C GLU A 53 5.59 5.61 -12.17
N VAL A 54 4.88 4.81 -12.97
CA VAL A 54 4.59 5.11 -14.37
C VAL A 54 3.80 6.41 -14.56
N HIS A 55 3.03 6.83 -13.56
CA HIS A 55 2.17 8.01 -13.64
C HIS A 55 2.76 9.28 -13.01
N VAL A 56 3.54 9.17 -11.93
CA VAL A 56 4.04 10.33 -11.17
C VAL A 56 5.57 10.37 -11.06
N GLY A 57 6.27 9.34 -11.52
CA GLY A 57 7.71 9.17 -11.34
C GLY A 57 8.05 8.51 -10.00
N GLU A 58 9.21 7.84 -9.96
CA GLU A 58 9.67 7.04 -8.82
C GLU A 58 9.71 7.82 -7.50
N GLN A 59 10.29 9.03 -7.50
CA GLN A 59 10.43 9.84 -6.29
C GLN A 59 9.08 10.18 -5.66
N GLU A 60 8.12 10.61 -6.49
CA GLU A 60 6.79 10.98 -6.03
C GLU A 60 5.97 9.74 -5.63
N ALA A 61 6.14 8.62 -6.34
CA ALA A 61 5.50 7.36 -5.98
C ALA A 61 5.98 6.83 -4.63
N THR A 62 7.29 6.89 -4.37
CA THR A 62 7.90 6.53 -3.08
C THR A 62 7.45 7.47 -1.97
N ARG A 63 7.41 8.78 -2.21
CA ARG A 63 6.89 9.75 -1.22
C ARG A 63 5.46 9.42 -0.81
N ILE A 64 4.59 9.18 -1.79
CA ILE A 64 3.20 8.81 -1.57
C ILE A 64 3.10 7.49 -0.78
N LEU A 65 3.91 6.49 -1.11
CA LEU A 65 3.92 5.22 -0.39
C LEU A 65 4.31 5.41 1.08
N CYS A 66 5.39 6.16 1.36
CA CYS A 66 5.81 6.44 2.72
C CYS A 66 4.72 7.17 3.51
N GLU A 67 4.10 8.20 2.93
CA GLU A 67 3.00 8.94 3.57
C GLU A 67 1.83 8.02 3.94
N LEU A 68 1.39 7.18 3.01
CA LEU A 68 0.27 6.26 3.23
C LEU A 68 0.61 5.16 4.25
N TYR A 69 1.88 4.73 4.28
CA TYR A 69 2.34 3.75 5.25
C TYR A 69 2.39 4.36 6.66
N ASP A 70 2.93 5.57 6.79
CA ASP A 70 2.98 6.31 8.05
C ASP A 70 1.57 6.63 8.58
N GLU A 71 0.64 7.03 7.71
CA GLU A 71 -0.77 7.24 8.04
C GLU A 71 -1.45 5.95 8.52
N ALA A 72 -1.10 4.80 7.95
CA ALA A 72 -1.66 3.51 8.35
C ALA A 72 -1.02 2.94 9.62
N MET A 73 0.10 3.50 10.08
CA MET A 73 0.85 3.04 11.27
C MET A 73 0.68 3.92 12.51
N HIS A 74 0.09 5.11 12.37
CA HIS A 74 -0.39 5.94 13.48
C HIS A 74 -1.79 5.53 13.94
#